data_AF-A0A8H6C3D1-F1
#
_entry.id   AF-A0A8H6C3D1-F1
#
_cell.length_a   1.000
_cell.length_b   1.000
_cell.length_c   1.000
_cell.angle_alpha   90.00
_cell.angle_beta   90.00
_cell.angle_gamma   90.00
#
_symmetry.space_group_name_H-M   'P 1'
#
loop_
_entity.id
_entity.type
_entity.pdbx_description
1 polymer ?
#
loop_
_entity_poly.entity_id
_entity_poly.type
_entity_poly.pdbx_seq_one_letter_code
_entity_poly.pdbx_strand_id
1 'polypeptide(L)'
;MTFDIVRNVTIDSAAKSKLLAQPIRFEIVDPVPWNDPILIGPFHDLQIYMTILTLLQFEFFSPIHKEVSKLGLKRGHYMIYRFTASILSFFILSLFCCLVTLAFQVDLTVTYGRAGFVVYWMIAFMTMWALGSVNEIVAMLLITFYPPLVQFWLLFWIICNITPTFTPMAVIPKFFRYGYALPIHNSYEATKTVFFRTYKAQLGRNFGILAAWFAVLSIIFPIIVYYFITTTNKTFEQQVCAVVHERNQLETEDYQEYDRNEKRTNNY
;
A
#
# COMPACT_ATOMS: atom_id res chain seq x y z
N MET A 1 -4.56 37.10 -31.68
CA MET A 1 -5.06 36.88 -33.04
C MET A 1 -6.56 37.15 -33.05
N THR A 2 -6.97 38.29 -33.57
CA THR A 2 -8.36 38.63 -33.84
C THR A 2 -8.78 37.90 -35.11
N PHE A 3 -9.78 37.01 -35.00
CA PHE A 3 -10.36 36.35 -36.16
C PHE A 3 -11.44 37.27 -36.75
N ASP A 4 -11.16 37.87 -37.91
CA ASP A 4 -12.14 38.61 -38.71
C ASP A 4 -13.10 37.61 -39.38
N ILE A 5 -14.26 37.37 -38.76
CA ILE A 5 -15.21 36.32 -39.18
C ILE A 5 -16.15 36.77 -40.32
N VAL A 6 -16.19 38.04 -40.69
CA VAL A 6 -17.13 38.52 -41.73
C VAL A 6 -16.44 39.47 -42.71
N ARG A 7 -15.80 38.91 -43.74
CA ARG A 7 -15.56 39.60 -45.02
C ARG A 7 -16.27 38.83 -46.12
N ASN A 8 -16.78 39.56 -47.11
CA ASN A 8 -17.37 38.98 -48.32
C ASN A 8 -16.26 38.26 -49.12
N VAL A 9 -16.10 36.96 -48.92
CA VAL A 9 -15.06 36.16 -49.58
C VAL A 9 -15.58 35.70 -50.94
N THR A 10 -15.14 36.35 -52.01
CA THR A 10 -15.35 35.84 -53.36
C THR A 10 -14.52 34.58 -53.60
N ILE A 11 -15.17 33.52 -54.08
CA ILE A 11 -14.56 32.20 -54.34
C ILE A 11 -13.89 32.23 -55.71
N ASP A 12 -12.76 32.94 -55.82
CA ASP A 12 -12.10 33.19 -57.11
C ASP A 12 -10.88 32.28 -57.37
N SER A 13 -10.60 31.33 -56.47
CA SER A 13 -9.41 30.46 -56.58
C SER A 13 -9.76 28.99 -56.34
N ALA A 14 -9.21 28.11 -57.19
CA ALA A 14 -9.36 26.66 -57.11
C ALA A 14 -8.92 26.09 -55.74
N ALA A 15 -8.01 26.76 -55.02
CA ALA A 15 -7.62 26.36 -53.67
C ALA A 15 -8.74 26.59 -52.64
N LYS A 16 -9.53 27.65 -52.80
CA LYS A 16 -10.64 27.99 -51.89
C LYS A 16 -11.87 27.11 -52.14
N SER A 17 -12.18 26.78 -53.39
CA SER A 17 -13.23 25.80 -53.71
C SER A 17 -12.87 24.40 -53.21
N LYS A 18 -11.59 24.03 -53.28
CA LYS A 18 -11.08 22.78 -52.69
C LYS A 18 -11.18 22.76 -51.16
N LEU A 19 -11.07 23.89 -50.49
CA LEU A 19 -11.21 24.00 -49.03
C LEU A 19 -12.67 23.93 -48.57
N LEU A 20 -13.61 24.46 -49.37
CA LEU A 20 -15.06 24.30 -49.14
C LEU A 20 -15.56 22.87 -49.43
N ALA A 21 -14.97 22.21 -50.43
CA ALA A 21 -15.27 20.82 -50.78
C ALA A 21 -14.63 19.81 -49.83
N GLN A 22 -13.73 20.24 -48.94
CA GLN A 22 -13.20 19.36 -47.90
C GLN A 22 -14.27 19.10 -46.84
N PRO A 23 -14.49 17.83 -46.45
CA PRO A 23 -15.39 17.52 -45.36
C PRO A 23 -14.88 18.17 -44.08
N ILE A 24 -15.80 18.64 -43.23
CA ILE A 24 -15.47 19.14 -41.89
C ILE A 24 -14.77 18.02 -41.13
N ARG A 25 -13.48 18.22 -40.81
CA ARG A 25 -12.70 17.30 -40.00
C ARG A 25 -12.73 17.76 -38.56
N PHE A 26 -13.25 16.92 -37.68
CA PHE A 26 -13.09 17.07 -36.24
C PHE A 26 -11.76 16.44 -35.86
N GLU A 27 -10.76 17.26 -35.56
CA GLU A 27 -9.48 16.80 -35.01
C GLU A 27 -9.53 16.94 -33.49
N ILE A 28 -9.36 15.83 -32.79
CA ILE A 28 -9.21 15.83 -31.33
C ILE A 28 -7.72 16.06 -31.06
N VAL A 29 -7.35 17.31 -30.82
CA VAL A 29 -5.98 17.67 -30.43
C VAL A 29 -5.86 17.54 -28.91
N ASP A 30 -5.06 16.58 -28.45
CA ASP A 30 -4.71 16.47 -27.04
C ASP A 30 -3.58 17.48 -26.72
N PRO A 31 -3.83 18.49 -25.86
CA PRO A 31 -2.79 19.44 -25.47
C PRO A 31 -1.68 18.81 -24.60
N VAL A 32 -1.89 17.60 -24.08
CA VAL A 32 -0.94 16.85 -23.24
C VAL A 32 -0.82 15.40 -23.77
N PRO A 33 -0.19 15.22 -24.93
CA PRO A 33 -0.11 13.90 -25.54
C PRO A 33 0.81 12.97 -24.75
N TRP A 34 0.44 11.69 -24.70
CA TRP A 34 1.30 10.62 -24.20
C TRP A 34 2.41 10.35 -25.23
N ASN A 35 3.58 10.96 -25.02
CA ASN A 35 4.68 10.88 -25.99
C ASN A 35 5.70 9.76 -25.67
N ASP A 36 5.92 9.46 -24.40
CA ASP A 36 6.99 8.54 -23.97
C ASP A 36 6.43 7.21 -23.43
N PRO A 37 6.62 6.09 -24.13
CA PRO A 37 6.18 4.77 -23.66
C PRO A 37 6.84 4.35 -22.34
N ILE A 38 8.03 4.88 -22.04
CA ILE A 38 8.80 4.61 -20.81
C ILE A 38 7.99 4.97 -19.56
N LEU A 39 7.09 5.96 -19.66
CA LEU A 39 6.26 6.42 -18.55
C LEU A 39 5.27 5.36 -18.06
N ILE A 40 4.91 4.34 -18.86
CA ILE A 40 3.91 3.33 -18.48
C ILE A 40 4.34 2.61 -17.20
N GLY A 41 5.61 2.22 -17.10
CA GLY A 41 6.14 1.48 -15.96
C GLY A 41 6.03 2.28 -14.65
N PRO A 42 6.67 3.46 -14.52
CA PRO A 42 6.58 4.30 -13.33
C PRO A 42 5.18 4.82 -13.00
N PHE A 43 4.31 4.93 -14.00
CA PHE A 43 2.99 5.52 -13.86
C PHE A 43 1.88 4.52 -13.51
N HIS A 44 1.97 3.28 -13.97
CA HIS A 44 0.94 2.27 -13.75
C HIS A 44 1.49 1.07 -12.98
N ASP A 45 2.62 0.52 -13.45
CA ASP A 45 3.15 -0.72 -12.89
C ASP A 45 3.81 -0.50 -11.53
N LEU A 46 4.40 0.67 -11.30
CA LEU A 46 5.00 1.00 -10.00
C LEU A 46 3.96 1.02 -8.88
N GLN A 47 2.72 1.41 -9.15
CA GLN A 47 1.63 1.38 -8.16
C GLN A 47 1.31 -0.05 -7.72
N ILE A 48 1.38 -0.99 -8.66
CA ILE A 48 1.23 -2.41 -8.38
C ILE A 48 2.41 -2.90 -7.54
N TYR A 49 3.65 -2.57 -7.96
CA TYR A 49 4.86 -2.94 -7.22
C TYR A 49 4.87 -2.36 -5.80
N MET A 50 4.46 -1.11 -5.60
CA MET A 50 4.36 -0.51 -4.28
C MET A 50 3.38 -1.29 -3.38
N THR A 51 2.24 -1.70 -3.93
CA THR A 51 1.26 -2.49 -3.18
C THR A 51 1.81 -3.87 -2.81
N ILE A 52 2.46 -4.57 -3.75
CA ILE A 52 3.09 -5.88 -3.50
C ILE A 52 4.21 -5.76 -2.46
N LEU A 53 5.04 -4.73 -2.57
CA LEU A 53 6.15 -4.49 -1.64
C LEU A 53 5.65 -4.22 -0.22
N THR A 54 4.48 -3.62 -0.03
CA THR A 54 3.89 -3.46 1.30
C THR A 54 3.44 -4.79 1.91
N LEU A 55 3.00 -5.75 1.10
CA LEU A 55 2.75 -7.13 1.52
C LEU A 55 4.05 -7.83 1.91
N LEU A 56 5.08 -7.72 1.08
CA LEU A 56 6.36 -8.41 1.32
C LEU A 56 7.08 -7.86 2.55
N GLN A 57 6.97 -6.54 2.77
CA GLN A 57 7.49 -5.90 3.97
C GLN A 57 6.87 -6.53 5.22
N PHE A 58 5.55 -6.71 5.29
CA PHE A 58 4.92 -7.32 6.46
C PHE A 58 5.46 -8.73 6.74
N GLU A 59 5.51 -9.58 5.71
CA GLU A 59 5.98 -10.97 5.84
C GLU A 59 7.45 -11.06 6.23
N PHE A 60 8.33 -10.25 5.63
CA PHE A 60 9.77 -10.28 5.92
C PHE A 60 10.10 -9.78 7.32
N PHE A 61 9.39 -8.77 7.81
CA PHE A 61 9.69 -8.19 9.12
C PHE A 61 8.96 -8.90 10.26
N SER A 62 7.90 -9.67 10.00
CA SER A 62 7.18 -10.48 10.99
C SER A 62 8.08 -11.33 11.92
N PRO A 63 9.02 -12.16 11.43
CA PRO A 63 9.92 -12.93 12.29
C PRO A 63 10.86 -12.03 13.12
N ILE A 64 11.33 -10.92 12.55
CA ILE A 64 12.20 -9.97 13.25
C ILE A 64 11.47 -9.37 14.45
N HIS A 65 10.21 -8.99 14.29
CA HIS A 65 9.40 -8.44 15.36
C HIS A 65 9.08 -9.45 16.47
N LYS A 66 9.02 -10.74 16.12
CA LYS A 66 8.89 -11.84 17.07
C LYS A 66 10.17 -12.06 17.87
N GLU A 67 11.35 -11.98 17.26
CA GLU A 67 12.59 -12.09 18.00
C GLU A 67 12.82 -10.89 18.92
N VAL A 68 12.47 -9.67 18.46
CA VAL A 68 12.58 -8.46 19.30
C VAL A 68 11.61 -8.49 20.49
N SER A 69 10.45 -9.14 20.38
CA SER A 69 9.53 -9.25 21.53
C SER A 69 10.06 -10.16 22.64
N LYS A 70 10.95 -11.11 22.33
CA LYS A 70 11.59 -11.99 23.32
C LYS A 70 12.69 -11.31 24.15
N LEU A 71 13.18 -10.14 23.73
CA LEU A 71 14.26 -9.41 24.41
C LEU A 71 13.84 -8.77 25.75
N GLY A 72 12.62 -9.01 26.24
CA GLY A 72 12.17 -8.51 27.54
C GLY A 72 11.96 -6.99 27.59
N LEU A 73 11.73 -6.34 26.44
CA LEU A 73 11.53 -4.90 26.36
C LEU A 73 10.26 -4.46 27.10
N LYS A 74 10.33 -3.29 27.77
CA LYS A 74 9.12 -2.65 28.32
C LYS A 74 8.13 -2.37 27.19
N ARG A 75 6.83 -2.57 27.45
CA ARG A 75 5.74 -2.42 26.46
C ARG A 75 5.82 -1.11 25.67
N GLY A 76 6.12 0.01 26.33
CA GLY A 76 6.28 1.32 25.68
C GLY A 76 7.41 1.36 24.64
N HIS A 77 8.57 0.77 24.96
CA HIS A 77 9.72 0.76 24.05
C HIS A 77 9.46 -0.13 22.83
N TYR A 78 8.78 -1.28 23.04
CA TYR A 78 8.38 -2.14 21.94
C TYR A 78 7.38 -1.45 20.99
N MET A 79 6.41 -0.71 21.52
CA MET A 79 5.46 0.06 20.68
C MET A 79 6.16 1.12 19.83
N ILE A 80 7.07 1.90 20.44
CA ILE A 80 7.85 2.90 19.72
C ILE A 80 8.69 2.23 18.64
N TYR A 81 9.43 1.17 18.98
CA TYR A 81 10.18 0.36 18.01
C TYR A 81 9.29 -0.11 16.87
N ARG A 82 8.08 -0.59 17.17
CA ARG A 82 7.20 -1.18 16.16
C ARG A 82 6.70 -0.14 15.17
N PHE A 83 6.31 1.04 15.66
CA PHE A 83 5.90 2.16 14.82
C PHE A 83 7.07 2.73 14.00
N THR A 84 8.23 2.95 14.63
CA THR A 84 9.41 3.51 13.96
C THR A 84 10.03 2.54 12.95
N ALA A 85 10.01 1.23 13.22
CA ALA A 85 10.46 0.22 12.28
C ALA A 85 9.60 0.21 11.01
N SER A 86 8.28 0.22 11.15
CA SER A 86 7.37 0.24 10.00
C SER A 86 7.51 1.50 9.17
N ILE A 87 7.52 2.69 9.81
CA ILE A 87 7.60 3.96 9.08
C ILE A 87 8.93 4.09 8.34
N LEU A 88 10.04 3.67 8.98
CA LEU A 88 11.37 3.70 8.38
C LEU A 88 11.48 2.72 7.20
N SER A 89 10.93 1.52 7.35
CA SER A 89 10.88 0.52 6.27
C SER A 89 10.13 1.07 5.05
N PHE A 90 8.93 1.64 5.21
CA PHE A 90 8.19 2.22 4.08
C PHE A 90 8.86 3.46 3.49
N PHE A 91 9.51 4.27 4.32
CA PHE A 91 10.27 5.44 3.86
C PHE A 91 11.44 5.06 2.97
N ILE A 92 12.23 4.06 3.37
CA ILE A 92 13.36 3.55 2.60
C ILE A 92 12.87 2.80 1.35
N LEU A 93 11.84 1.97 1.48
CA LEU A 93 11.32 1.16 0.37
C LEU A 93 10.73 2.04 -0.74
N SER A 94 9.97 3.08 -0.38
CA SER A 94 9.44 4.05 -1.33
C SER A 94 10.56 4.83 -2.04
N LEU A 95 11.65 5.15 -1.34
CA LEU A 95 12.81 5.80 -1.94
C LEU A 95 13.43 4.91 -3.02
N PHE A 96 13.66 3.62 -2.73
CA PHE A 96 14.20 2.68 -3.72
C PHE A 96 13.28 2.52 -4.94
N CYS A 97 11.96 2.45 -4.73
CA CYS A 97 11.00 2.41 -5.83
C CYS A 97 11.10 3.65 -6.75
N CYS A 98 11.20 4.85 -6.17
CA CYS A 98 11.33 6.08 -6.95
C CYS A 98 12.72 6.22 -7.60
N LEU A 99 13.78 5.68 -6.98
CA LEU A 99 15.12 5.65 -7.57
C LEU A 99 15.18 4.77 -8.82
N VAL A 100 14.38 3.70 -8.90
CA VAL A 100 14.27 2.89 -10.13
C VAL A 100 13.75 3.75 -11.28
N THR A 101 12.71 4.56 -11.06
CA THR A 101 12.20 5.52 -12.06
C THR A 101 13.28 6.51 -12.51
N LEU A 102 14.10 6.99 -11.57
CA LEU A 102 15.23 7.88 -11.87
C LEU A 102 16.34 7.16 -12.66
N ALA A 103 16.61 5.90 -12.35
CA ALA A 103 17.60 5.07 -13.04
C ALA A 103 17.23 4.82 -14.51
N PHE A 104 15.93 4.71 -14.81
CA PHE A 104 15.40 4.69 -16.18
C PHE A 104 15.39 6.06 -16.87
N GLN A 105 16.01 7.08 -16.26
CA GLN A 105 16.19 8.42 -16.82
C GLN A 105 14.88 9.13 -17.16
N VAL A 106 13.84 8.86 -16.39
CA VAL A 106 12.54 9.51 -16.58
C VAL A 106 12.61 10.96 -16.11
N ASP A 107 12.16 11.90 -16.96
CA ASP A 107 12.13 13.31 -16.61
C ASP A 107 11.00 13.61 -15.60
N LEU A 108 11.40 13.87 -14.35
CA LEU A 108 10.49 14.27 -13.28
C LEU A 108 10.39 15.79 -13.13
N THR A 109 11.11 16.57 -13.94
CA THR A 109 11.17 18.03 -13.82
C THR A 109 10.05 18.77 -14.53
N VAL A 110 9.26 18.06 -15.35
CA VAL A 110 8.21 18.60 -16.22
C VAL A 110 7.23 19.54 -15.51
N THR A 111 6.78 19.18 -14.29
CA THR A 111 5.73 19.94 -13.58
C THR A 111 6.22 20.73 -12.36
N TYR A 112 7.17 20.16 -11.62
CA TYR A 112 7.64 20.72 -10.34
C TYR A 112 9.14 21.08 -10.37
N GLY A 113 9.77 21.09 -11.56
CA GLY A 113 11.19 21.39 -11.71
C GLY A 113 12.06 20.46 -10.86
N ARG A 114 13.07 21.02 -10.20
CA ARG A 114 14.01 20.27 -9.35
C ARG A 114 13.36 19.52 -8.18
N ALA A 115 12.18 19.94 -7.75
CA ALA A 115 11.46 19.30 -6.64
C ALA A 115 10.60 18.10 -7.07
N GLY A 116 10.49 17.81 -8.37
CA GLY A 116 9.60 16.75 -8.88
C GLY A 116 9.90 15.36 -8.34
N PHE A 117 11.18 15.02 -8.19
CA PHE A 117 11.58 13.76 -7.55
C PHE A 117 11.10 13.66 -6.09
N VAL A 118 11.28 14.73 -5.31
CA VAL A 118 10.87 14.74 -3.89
C VAL A 118 9.35 14.64 -3.76
N VAL A 119 8.60 15.35 -4.60
CA VAL A 119 7.13 15.27 -4.62
C VAL A 119 6.69 13.84 -4.96
N TYR A 120 7.30 13.23 -5.98
CA TYR A 120 7.01 11.86 -6.39
C TYR A 120 7.29 10.85 -5.27
N TRP A 121 8.45 11.00 -4.61
CA TRP A 121 8.83 10.16 -3.48
C TRP A 121 7.90 10.32 -2.29
N MET A 122 7.50 11.54 -1.92
CA MET A 122 6.55 11.75 -0.81
C MET A 122 5.16 11.18 -1.11
N ILE A 123 4.70 11.22 -2.37
CA ILE A 123 3.46 10.54 -2.79
C ILE A 123 3.61 9.03 -2.59
N ALA A 124 4.71 8.44 -3.07
CA ALA A 124 4.99 7.02 -2.93
C ALA A 124 5.06 6.60 -1.45
N PHE A 125 5.75 7.37 -0.61
CA PHE A 125 5.87 7.14 0.83
C PHE A 125 4.50 7.14 1.53
N MET A 126 3.71 8.20 1.34
CA MET A 126 2.36 8.28 1.94
C MET A 126 1.47 7.14 1.48
N THR A 127 1.60 6.73 0.22
CA THR A 127 0.85 5.61 -0.35
C THR A 127 1.26 4.28 0.28
N MET A 128 2.56 4.01 0.39
CA MET A 128 3.08 2.80 1.02
C MET A 128 2.69 2.71 2.50
N TRP A 129 2.77 3.82 3.24
CA TRP A 129 2.29 3.85 4.62
C TRP A 129 0.80 3.53 4.70
N ALA A 130 -0.03 4.19 3.90
CA ALA A 130 -1.48 3.97 3.90
C ALA A 130 -1.87 2.51 3.60
N LEU A 131 -1.17 1.86 2.67
CA LEU A 131 -1.44 0.46 2.30
C LEU A 131 -0.84 -0.52 3.31
N GLY A 132 0.42 -0.32 3.66
CA GLY A 132 1.18 -1.21 4.52
C GLY A 132 0.68 -1.19 5.96
N SER A 133 0.35 -0.02 6.52
CA SER A 133 -0.19 0.04 7.88
C SER A 133 -1.55 -0.67 8.00
N VAL A 134 -2.39 -0.66 6.95
CA VAL A 134 -3.62 -1.47 6.94
C VAL A 134 -3.30 -2.96 6.96
N ASN A 135 -2.32 -3.40 6.15
CA ASN A 135 -1.87 -4.80 6.16
C ASN A 135 -1.38 -5.21 7.55
N GLU A 136 -0.51 -4.41 8.18
CA GLU A 136 0.02 -4.71 9.51
C GLU A 136 -1.10 -4.75 10.58
N ILE A 137 -2.00 -3.77 10.58
CA ILE A 137 -3.11 -3.69 11.55
C ILE A 137 -4.04 -4.87 11.41
N VAL A 138 -4.52 -5.14 10.19
CA VAL A 138 -5.51 -6.20 9.97
C VAL A 138 -4.86 -7.57 10.13
N ALA A 139 -3.62 -7.76 9.71
CA ALA A 139 -2.92 -9.02 9.94
C ALA A 139 -2.74 -9.31 11.44
N MET A 140 -2.37 -8.32 12.27
CA MET A 140 -2.30 -8.52 13.73
C MET A 140 -3.65 -8.94 14.33
N LEU A 141 -4.76 -8.34 13.86
CA LEU A 141 -6.11 -8.72 14.28
C LEU A 141 -6.46 -10.14 13.85
N LEU A 142 -6.17 -10.50 12.60
CA LEU A 142 -6.49 -11.81 12.03
C LEU A 142 -5.63 -12.93 12.62
N ILE A 143 -4.35 -12.70 12.90
CA ILE A 143 -3.48 -13.68 13.58
C ILE A 143 -4.07 -14.05 14.95
N THR A 144 -4.68 -13.09 15.64
CA THR A 144 -5.29 -13.31 16.95
C THR A 144 -6.57 -14.15 16.86
N PHE A 145 -7.32 -14.05 15.76
CA PHE A 145 -8.60 -14.73 15.57
C PHE A 145 -8.46 -16.07 14.82
N TYR A 146 -7.89 -16.03 13.61
CA TYR A 146 -7.67 -17.17 12.74
C TYR A 146 -6.49 -16.91 11.79
N PRO A 147 -5.27 -17.40 12.12
CA PRO A 147 -4.05 -17.11 11.37
C PRO A 147 -4.11 -17.36 9.85
N PRO A 148 -4.77 -18.42 9.33
CA PRO A 148 -4.83 -18.64 7.89
C PRO A 148 -5.56 -17.56 7.08
N LEU A 149 -6.41 -16.71 7.72
CA LEU A 149 -7.15 -15.66 7.01
C LEU A 149 -6.24 -14.51 6.53
N VAL A 150 -5.06 -14.35 7.13
CA VAL A 150 -4.14 -13.25 6.81
C VAL A 150 -3.80 -13.21 5.33
N GLN A 151 -3.47 -14.36 4.73
CA GLN A 151 -3.09 -14.42 3.32
C GLN A 151 -4.25 -14.02 2.38
N PHE A 152 -5.48 -14.42 2.73
CA PHE A 152 -6.68 -14.05 1.99
C PHE A 152 -6.92 -12.54 2.06
N TRP A 153 -6.75 -11.94 3.24
CA TRP A 153 -6.86 -10.50 3.42
C TRP A 153 -5.84 -9.72 2.58
N LEU A 154 -4.57 -10.13 2.62
CA LEU A 154 -3.51 -9.44 1.87
C LEU A 154 -3.79 -9.42 0.37
N LEU A 155 -4.25 -10.54 -0.21
CA LEU A 155 -4.64 -10.61 -1.61
C LEU A 155 -5.88 -9.77 -1.93
N PHE A 156 -6.90 -9.85 -1.08
CA PHE A 156 -8.12 -9.04 -1.21
C PHE A 156 -7.79 -7.54 -1.21
N TRP A 157 -6.95 -7.09 -0.28
CA TRP A 157 -6.57 -5.69 -0.14
C TRP A 157 -5.82 -5.18 -1.37
N ILE A 158 -4.92 -5.98 -1.93
CA ILE A 158 -4.19 -5.65 -3.17
C ILE A 158 -5.18 -5.47 -4.32
N ILE A 159 -6.04 -6.46 -4.57
CA ILE A 159 -6.98 -6.45 -5.71
C ILE A 159 -7.91 -5.25 -5.59
N CYS A 160 -8.53 -5.03 -4.42
CA CYS A 160 -9.44 -3.92 -4.22
C CYS A 160 -8.80 -2.54 -4.47
N ASN A 161 -7.52 -2.36 -4.13
CA ASN A 161 -6.81 -1.10 -4.31
C ASN A 161 -6.39 -0.84 -5.76
N ILE A 162 -6.01 -1.88 -6.50
CA ILE A 162 -5.51 -1.72 -7.88
C ILE A 162 -6.65 -1.65 -8.88
N THR A 163 -7.74 -2.42 -8.71
CA THR A 163 -8.86 -2.44 -9.68
C THR A 163 -9.35 -1.05 -10.12
N PRO A 164 -9.46 -0.03 -9.24
CA PRO A 164 -9.95 1.30 -9.64
C PRO A 164 -8.97 2.17 -10.45
N THR A 165 -7.76 1.72 -10.75
CA THR A 165 -6.78 2.49 -11.56
C THR A 165 -6.83 2.16 -13.05
N PHE A 166 -7.37 1.00 -13.42
CA PHE A 166 -7.37 0.55 -14.82
C PHE A 166 -8.28 1.38 -15.73
N THR A 167 -9.31 2.03 -15.17
CA THR A 167 -10.28 2.78 -15.95
C THR A 167 -10.60 4.14 -15.31
N PRO A 168 -10.84 5.19 -16.10
CA PRO A 168 -11.22 6.49 -15.55
C PRO A 168 -12.55 6.42 -14.81
N MET A 169 -12.60 6.94 -13.59
CA MET A 169 -13.81 6.89 -12.75
C MET A 169 -15.05 7.57 -13.35
N ALA A 170 -14.88 8.47 -14.32
CA ALA A 170 -15.98 9.14 -15.00
C ALA A 170 -16.87 8.18 -15.81
N VAL A 171 -16.30 7.12 -16.38
CA VAL A 171 -17.02 6.20 -17.28
C VAL A 171 -17.58 4.97 -16.58
N ILE A 172 -17.21 4.75 -15.32
CA ILE A 172 -17.62 3.57 -14.55
C ILE A 172 -18.95 3.84 -13.81
N PRO A 173 -19.85 2.83 -13.66
CA PRO A 173 -21.03 2.93 -12.80
C PRO A 173 -20.71 3.39 -11.38
N LYS A 174 -21.66 4.10 -10.75
CA LYS A 174 -21.46 4.72 -9.43
C LYS A 174 -21.00 3.75 -8.33
N PHE A 175 -21.44 2.48 -8.39
CA PHE A 175 -21.06 1.44 -7.43
C PHE A 175 -19.55 1.18 -7.36
N PHE A 176 -18.87 1.13 -8.50
CA PHE A 176 -17.43 0.83 -8.56
C PHE A 176 -16.55 2.07 -8.30
N ARG A 177 -17.15 3.23 -7.98
CA ARG A 177 -16.41 4.47 -7.67
C ARG A 177 -15.86 4.51 -6.24
N TYR A 178 -15.91 3.41 -5.50
CA TYR A 178 -15.30 3.28 -4.16
C TYR A 178 -13.80 3.62 -4.16
N GLY A 179 -13.12 3.44 -5.31
CA GLY A 179 -11.71 3.76 -5.46
C GLY A 179 -11.36 5.22 -5.14
N TYR A 180 -12.30 6.17 -5.18
CA TYR A 180 -12.03 7.53 -4.72
C TYR A 180 -11.53 7.60 -3.28
N ALA A 181 -11.95 6.67 -2.42
CA ALA A 181 -11.49 6.60 -1.04
C ALA A 181 -10.14 5.86 -0.90
N LEU A 182 -9.72 5.10 -1.90
CA LEU A 182 -8.57 4.19 -1.76
C LEU A 182 -7.23 4.89 -2.03
N PRO A 183 -6.17 4.52 -1.29
CA PRO A 183 -4.85 5.14 -1.44
C PRO A 183 -4.30 5.10 -2.86
N ILE A 184 -4.38 3.95 -3.54
CA ILE A 184 -3.76 3.76 -4.85
C ILE A 184 -4.38 4.66 -5.93
N HIS A 185 -5.70 4.81 -5.96
CA HIS A 185 -6.36 5.73 -6.91
C HIS A 185 -5.91 7.18 -6.69
N ASN A 186 -5.87 7.63 -5.43
CA ASN A 186 -5.45 8.99 -5.10
C ASN A 186 -3.97 9.23 -5.44
N SER A 187 -3.11 8.23 -5.19
CA SER A 187 -1.70 8.23 -5.58
C SER A 187 -1.51 8.29 -7.10
N TYR A 188 -2.28 7.50 -7.83
CA TYR A 188 -2.27 7.47 -9.29
C TYR A 188 -2.66 8.82 -9.90
N GLU A 189 -3.77 9.42 -9.45
CA GLU A 189 -4.19 10.76 -9.89
C GLU A 189 -3.20 11.86 -9.50
N ALA A 190 -2.60 11.79 -8.30
CA ALA A 190 -1.54 12.73 -7.90
C ALA A 190 -0.28 12.59 -8.79
N THR A 191 0.09 11.37 -9.13
CA THR A 191 1.25 11.04 -9.95
C THR A 191 1.10 11.54 -11.39
N LYS A 192 -0.12 11.57 -11.96
CA LYS A 192 -0.38 12.22 -13.27
C LYS A 192 0.07 13.68 -13.31
N THR A 193 -0.08 14.38 -12.19
CA THR A 193 0.34 15.79 -12.10
C THR A 193 1.84 15.94 -12.07
N VAL A 194 2.60 14.89 -11.71
CA VAL A 194 4.07 14.92 -11.75
C VAL A 194 4.56 14.77 -13.19
N PHE A 195 4.11 13.72 -13.88
CA PHE A 195 4.61 13.34 -15.21
C PHE A 195 4.06 14.21 -16.34
N PHE A 196 2.77 14.55 -16.33
CA PHE A 196 2.10 15.07 -17.53
C PHE A 196 1.74 16.57 -17.45
N ARG A 197 2.16 17.29 -16.40
CA ARG A 197 1.79 18.71 -16.21
C ARG A 197 0.28 18.97 -16.37
N THR A 198 -0.51 18.03 -15.83
CA THR A 198 -1.97 18.05 -15.90
C THR A 198 -2.58 19.04 -14.92
N TYR A 199 -3.88 19.32 -15.11
CA TYR A 199 -4.63 20.26 -14.27
C TYR A 199 -4.68 19.81 -12.80
N LYS A 200 -4.26 20.70 -11.89
CA LYS A 200 -3.99 20.38 -10.47
C LYS A 200 -5.21 20.48 -9.53
N ALA A 201 -6.43 20.70 -10.02
CA ALA A 201 -7.57 20.97 -9.13
C ALA A 201 -7.90 19.83 -8.15
N GLN A 202 -7.67 18.57 -8.55
CA GLN A 202 -7.96 17.42 -7.69
C GLN A 202 -6.78 17.04 -6.78
N LEU A 203 -5.61 17.66 -6.96
CA LEU A 203 -4.40 17.32 -6.23
C LEU A 203 -4.56 17.47 -4.71
N GLY A 204 -5.18 18.57 -4.28
CA GLY A 204 -5.44 18.81 -2.85
C GLY A 204 -6.35 17.75 -2.22
N ARG A 205 -7.39 17.31 -2.95
CA ARG A 205 -8.27 16.23 -2.49
C ARG A 205 -7.52 14.91 -2.36
N ASN A 206 -6.72 14.57 -3.37
CA ASN A 206 -6.01 13.30 -3.40
C ASN A 206 -4.97 13.21 -2.26
N PHE A 207 -4.19 14.28 -2.06
CA PHE A 207 -3.28 14.37 -0.92
C PHE A 207 -4.00 14.41 0.43
N GLY A 208 -5.14 15.10 0.51
CA GLY A 208 -5.97 15.13 1.71
C GLY A 208 -6.45 13.74 2.13
N ILE A 209 -6.86 12.90 1.17
CA ILE A 209 -7.28 11.52 1.44
C ILE A 209 -6.08 10.66 1.87
N LEU A 210 -4.94 10.76 1.20
CA LEU A 210 -3.72 10.06 1.61
C LEU A 210 -3.27 10.47 3.03
N ALA A 211 -3.34 11.76 3.35
CA ALA A 211 -3.03 12.28 4.68
C ALA A 211 -4.02 11.79 5.74
N ALA A 212 -5.32 11.69 5.40
CA ALA A 212 -6.33 11.14 6.29
C ALA A 212 -6.05 9.67 6.62
N TRP A 213 -5.72 8.85 5.62
CA TRP A 213 -5.27 7.47 5.84
C TRP A 213 -4.03 7.43 6.74
N PHE A 214 -3.04 8.26 6.44
CA PHE A 214 -1.81 8.32 7.23
C PHE A 214 -2.10 8.61 8.71
N ALA A 215 -2.88 9.66 8.99
CA ALA A 215 -3.18 10.10 10.35
C ALA A 215 -4.03 9.07 11.12
N VAL A 216 -5.11 8.57 10.49
CA VAL A 216 -6.02 7.60 11.12
C VAL A 216 -5.27 6.31 11.44
N LEU A 217 -4.50 5.77 10.49
CA LEU A 217 -3.74 4.55 10.70
C LEU A 217 -2.63 4.75 11.74
N SER A 218 -1.98 5.92 11.77
CA SER A 218 -0.97 6.22 12.80
C SER A 218 -1.54 6.21 14.22
N ILE A 219 -2.80 6.61 14.38
CA ILE A 219 -3.50 6.58 15.69
C ILE A 219 -3.93 5.15 16.04
N ILE A 220 -4.45 4.40 15.07
CA ILE A 220 -4.95 3.03 15.29
C ILE A 220 -3.80 2.04 15.54
N PHE A 221 -2.68 2.19 14.83
CA PHE A 221 -1.54 1.28 14.89
C PHE A 221 -1.06 0.95 16.32
N PRO A 222 -0.71 1.92 17.19
CA PRO A 222 -0.26 1.63 18.54
C PRO A 222 -1.34 0.95 19.41
N ILE A 223 -2.62 1.25 19.18
CA ILE A 223 -3.75 0.63 19.91
C ILE A 223 -3.80 -0.86 19.59
N ILE A 224 -3.67 -1.21 18.31
CA ILE A 224 -3.72 -2.61 17.85
C ILE A 224 -2.46 -3.36 18.24
N VAL A 225 -1.28 -2.74 18.18
CA VAL A 225 -0.03 -3.34 18.68
C VAL A 225 -0.15 -3.66 20.17
N TYR A 226 -0.71 -2.76 20.98
CA TYR A 226 -0.96 -3.00 22.39
C TYR A 226 -1.90 -4.22 22.60
N TYR A 227 -3.02 -4.25 21.88
CA TYR A 227 -3.96 -5.37 21.92
C TYR A 227 -3.30 -6.71 21.52
N PHE A 228 -2.52 -6.71 20.44
CA PHE A 228 -1.83 -7.88 19.93
C PHE A 228 -0.82 -8.45 20.94
N ILE A 229 0.00 -7.60 21.56
CA ILE A 229 0.99 -8.02 22.55
C ILE A 229 0.31 -8.60 23.79
N THR A 230 -0.72 -7.92 24.30
CA THR A 230 -1.44 -8.40 25.50
C THR A 230 -2.12 -9.73 25.27
N THR A 231 -2.67 -9.96 24.08
CA THR A 231 -3.33 -11.21 23.75
C THR A 231 -2.31 -12.33 23.51
N THR A 232 -1.24 -12.05 22.75
CA THR A 232 -0.18 -13.03 22.49
C THR A 232 0.50 -13.49 23.77
N ASN A 233 0.77 -12.58 24.72
CA ASN A 233 1.37 -12.95 26.01
C ASN A 233 0.46 -13.87 26.83
N LYS A 234 -0.86 -13.62 26.86
CA LYS A 234 -1.83 -14.49 27.54
C LYS A 234 -1.86 -15.89 26.93
N THR A 235 -1.89 -15.97 25.59
CA THR A 235 -1.87 -17.26 24.88
C THR A 235 -0.57 -18.01 25.15
N PHE A 236 0.56 -17.30 25.20
CA PHE A 236 1.85 -17.90 25.54
C PHE A 236 1.89 -18.42 26.99
N GLU A 237 1.41 -17.64 27.96
CA GLU A 237 1.29 -18.07 29.36
C GLU A 237 0.44 -19.34 29.49
N GLN A 238 -0.70 -19.40 28.80
CA GLN A 238 -1.58 -20.59 28.78
C GLN A 238 -0.89 -21.82 28.17
N GLN A 239 -0.14 -21.64 27.09
CA GLN A 239 0.63 -22.73 26.47
C GLN A 239 1.72 -23.26 27.39
N VAL A 240 2.46 -22.36 28.07
CA VAL A 240 3.49 -22.75 29.04
C VAL A 240 2.87 -23.49 30.23
N CYS A 241 1.76 -22.99 30.79
CA CYS A 241 1.06 -23.68 31.88
C CYS A 241 0.54 -25.06 31.47
N ALA A 242 0.02 -25.21 30.25
CA ALA A 242 -0.44 -26.50 29.72
C ALA A 242 0.72 -27.51 29.59
N VAL A 243 1.85 -27.10 29.02
CA VAL A 243 3.05 -27.94 28.87
C VAL A 243 3.64 -28.32 30.23
N VAL A 244 3.69 -27.39 31.19
CA VAL A 244 4.12 -27.69 32.56
C VAL A 244 3.15 -28.67 33.24
N HIS A 245 1.84 -28.52 33.03
CA HIS A 245 0.86 -29.43 33.60
C HIS A 245 1.00 -30.84 33.02
N GLU A 246 1.17 -30.97 31.70
CA GLU A 246 1.39 -32.25 31.00
C GLU A 246 2.68 -32.93 31.50
N ARG A 247 3.77 -32.16 31.62
CA ARG A 247 5.03 -32.69 32.18
C ARG A 247 4.87 -33.21 33.61
N ASN A 248 4.18 -32.47 34.48
CA ASN A 248 3.97 -32.89 35.86
C ASN A 248 3.07 -34.15 35.95
N GLN A 249 2.11 -34.31 35.03
CA GLN A 249 1.29 -35.53 34.94
C GLN A 249 2.14 -36.74 34.57
N LEU A 250 3.00 -36.62 33.55
CA LEU A 250 3.91 -37.67 33.14
C LEU A 250 4.89 -38.07 34.26
N GLU A 251 5.48 -37.09 34.95
CA GLU A 251 6.36 -37.37 36.11
C GLU A 251 5.59 -38.12 37.20
N THR A 252 4.32 -37.75 37.48
CA THR A 252 3.49 -38.43 38.48
C THR A 252 3.15 -39.87 38.06
N GLU A 253 2.87 -40.11 36.78
CA GLU A 253 2.59 -41.45 36.23
C GLU A 253 3.83 -42.35 36.31
N ASP A 254 5.02 -41.84 35.99
CA ASP A 254 6.30 -42.55 36.11
C ASP A 254 6.57 -42.95 37.57
N TYR A 255 6.34 -42.05 38.53
CA TYR A 255 6.49 -42.36 39.96
C TYR A 255 5.50 -43.44 40.42
N GLN A 256 4.26 -43.40 39.94
CA GLN A 256 3.25 -44.41 40.27
C GLN A 256 3.56 -45.76 39.63
N GLU A 257 4.15 -45.79 38.44
CA GLU A 257 4.60 -47.03 37.78
C GLU A 257 5.81 -47.63 38.50
N TYR A 258 6.78 -46.81 38.91
CA TYR A 258 7.92 -47.23 39.71
C TYR A 258 7.49 -47.90 41.03
N ASP A 259 6.63 -47.24 41.82
CA ASP A 259 6.12 -47.79 43.09
C ASP A 259 5.31 -49.09 42.87
N ARG A 260 4.55 -49.19 41.76
CA ARG A 260 3.85 -50.43 41.39
C ARG A 260 4.81 -51.57 41.09
N ASN A 261 5.91 -51.29 40.39
CA ASN A 261 6.92 -52.27 40.02
C ASN A 261 7.74 -52.71 41.24
N GLU A 262 8.09 -51.79 42.14
CA GLU A 262 8.77 -52.10 43.42
C GLU A 262 7.92 -53.02 44.30
N LYS A 263 6.61 -52.76 44.41
CA LYS A 263 5.65 -53.63 45.12
C LYS A 263 5.48 -55.00 44.47
N ARG A 264 5.68 -55.14 43.16
CA ARG A 264 5.68 -56.45 42.49
C ARG A 264 6.96 -57.23 42.76
N THR A 265 8.12 -56.57 42.76
CA THR A 265 9.41 -57.23 43.02
C THR A 265 9.58 -57.69 44.47
N ASN A 266 8.98 -56.99 45.44
CA ASN A 266 9.08 -57.35 46.87
C ASN A 266 8.07 -58.44 47.33
N ASN A 267 7.18 -58.91 46.45
CA ASN A 267 6.16 -59.93 46.76
C ASN A 267 6.49 -61.34 46.21
N TYR A 268 7.72 -61.56 45.76
CA TYR A 268 8.29 -62.86 45.37
C TYR A 268 9.50 -63.19 46.23
#